data_AF-A0A961KYH4-F1
#
_entry.id   AF-A0A961KYH4-F1
#
_cell.length_a   1.000
_cell.length_b   1.000
_cell.length_c   1.000
_cell.angle_alpha   90.00
_cell.angle_beta   90.00
_cell.angle_gamma   90.00
#
_symmetry.space_group_name_H-M   'P 1'
#
loop_
_entity.id
_entity.type
_entity.pdbx_description
1 polymer ?
#
loop_
_entity_poly.entity_id
_entity_poly.type
_entity_poly.pdbx_seq_one_letter_code
_entity_poly.pdbx_strand_id
1 'polypeptide(L)'
;GSAYDQQVAERRDVRAFVCRQFKKQDVIWAAEIQSVRDFGSESALQQVQTEVARRLGNLRRDAEATFEYHLLNGIQGLVKDPKDGATVVNYFTEFAITPATEVDFDLDNASPASGALRKRCQALIEDVEASMGGLATGAVQLRAECGSAFFADLVAHKEVRETYLNTAAAADLRSRVADEVSFGGISFRRYRGNAAFGVPADKAYFYPEGVDGLFEIYYAPADTFETVNTLGLPLYARAIPDRERDEWVRLEIESNPLPICTRPQVLRSARRT
;
A
#
# COMPACT_ATOMS: atom_id res chain seq x y z
N GLY A 1 -33.04 -43.86 -1.90
CA GLY A 1 -31.99 -42.91 -2.33
C GLY A 1 -32.66 -41.59 -2.58
N SER A 2 -32.10 -40.49 -2.08
CA SER A 2 -32.57 -39.14 -2.42
C SER A 2 -32.30 -38.86 -3.90
N ALA A 3 -33.13 -38.01 -4.51
CA ALA A 3 -32.89 -37.54 -5.87
C ALA A 3 -31.56 -36.80 -5.96
N TYR A 4 -30.93 -36.85 -7.13
CA TYR A 4 -29.73 -36.06 -7.42
C TYR A 4 -30.10 -34.58 -7.43
N ASP A 5 -29.36 -33.78 -6.68
CA ASP A 5 -29.47 -32.33 -6.71
C ASP A 5 -28.58 -31.80 -7.85
N GLN A 6 -29.18 -31.12 -8.83
CA GLN A 6 -28.48 -30.63 -10.01
C GLN A 6 -27.97 -29.22 -9.73
N GLN A 7 -26.64 -29.02 -9.72
CA GLN A 7 -26.06 -27.69 -9.57
C GLN A 7 -26.47 -26.79 -10.74
N VAL A 8 -26.98 -25.60 -10.40
CA VAL A 8 -27.35 -24.57 -11.37
C VAL A 8 -26.08 -23.99 -12.00
N ALA A 9 -26.10 -23.72 -13.30
CA ALA A 9 -24.99 -23.08 -13.99
C ALA A 9 -24.69 -21.69 -13.38
N GLU A 10 -23.43 -21.47 -12.98
CA GLU A 10 -22.97 -20.17 -12.48
C GLU A 10 -23.15 -19.07 -13.55
N ARG A 11 -23.83 -17.99 -13.17
CA ARG A 11 -23.83 -16.74 -13.95
C ARG A 11 -22.56 -15.96 -13.60
N ARG A 12 -21.85 -15.47 -14.62
CA ARG A 12 -20.61 -14.70 -14.47
C ARG A 12 -20.83 -13.28 -14.98
N ASP A 13 -20.58 -12.30 -14.12
CA ASP A 13 -20.59 -10.88 -14.50
C ASP A 13 -19.16 -10.43 -14.81
N VAL A 14 -18.99 -9.76 -15.96
CA VAL A 14 -17.70 -9.20 -16.38
C VAL A 14 -17.63 -7.74 -15.97
N ARG A 15 -16.50 -7.35 -15.38
CA ARG A 15 -16.22 -5.96 -14.98
C ARG A 15 -14.92 -5.52 -15.63
N ALA A 16 -14.96 -4.37 -16.30
CA ALA A 16 -13.80 -3.79 -16.95
C ALA A 16 -13.22 -2.67 -16.09
N PHE A 17 -11.93 -2.74 -15.79
CA PHE A 17 -11.20 -1.69 -15.10
C PHE A 17 -10.16 -1.10 -16.04
N VAL A 18 -10.05 0.23 -16.05
CA VAL A 18 -9.09 0.95 -16.89
C VAL A 18 -7.88 1.32 -16.04
N CYS A 19 -6.69 0.84 -16.42
CA CYS A 19 -5.44 1.27 -15.80
C CYS A 19 -5.16 2.73 -16.16
N ARG A 20 -4.70 3.51 -15.18
CA ARG A 20 -4.25 4.90 -15.41
C ARG A 20 -2.75 4.93 -15.62
N GLN A 21 -2.33 5.86 -16.46
CA GLN A 21 -0.93 6.04 -16.80
C GLN A 21 -0.25 7.04 -15.88
N PHE A 22 0.90 6.65 -15.34
CA PHE A 22 1.76 7.53 -14.56
C PHE A 22 3.08 7.70 -15.27
N LYS A 23 3.38 8.94 -15.63
CA LYS A 23 4.62 9.34 -16.30
C LYS A 23 5.31 10.40 -15.46
N LYS A 24 6.60 10.19 -15.19
CA LYS A 24 7.50 11.16 -14.58
C LYS A 24 8.69 11.35 -15.50
N GLN A 25 9.18 12.57 -15.61
CA GLN A 25 10.28 12.90 -16.50
C GLN A 25 11.26 13.87 -15.85
N ASP A 26 12.51 13.80 -16.28
CA ASP A 26 13.57 14.75 -15.98
C ASP A 26 14.35 15.06 -17.27
N VAL A 27 14.86 16.26 -17.42
CA VAL A 27 15.62 16.71 -18.59
C VAL A 27 17.03 17.10 -18.16
N ILE A 28 18.01 16.47 -18.78
CA ILE A 28 19.43 16.76 -18.61
C ILE A 28 19.90 17.57 -19.80
N TRP A 29 20.34 18.80 -19.55
CA TRP A 29 20.89 19.67 -20.59
C TRP A 29 22.40 19.52 -20.70
N ALA A 30 22.93 19.66 -21.92
CA ALA A 30 24.37 19.61 -22.17
C ALA A 30 25.16 20.65 -21.33
N ALA A 31 24.58 21.83 -21.09
CA ALA A 31 25.17 22.87 -20.27
C ALA A 31 25.33 22.49 -18.78
N GLU A 32 24.43 21.66 -18.25
CA GLU A 32 24.51 21.15 -16.88
C GLU A 32 25.70 20.20 -16.74
N ILE A 33 25.92 19.32 -17.73
CA ILE A 33 27.05 18.40 -17.76
C ILE A 33 28.39 19.15 -17.89
N GLN A 34 28.45 20.18 -18.75
CA GLN A 34 29.69 20.97 -18.94
C GLN A 34 30.15 21.68 -17.65
N SER A 35 29.21 21.98 -16.74
CA SER A 35 29.47 22.74 -15.51
C SER A 35 29.74 21.86 -14.29
N VAL A 36 29.55 20.54 -14.38
CA VAL A 36 29.79 19.59 -13.28
C VAL A 36 31.22 19.05 -13.40
N ARG A 37 32.17 19.67 -12.67
CA ARG A 37 33.47 19.04 -12.37
C ARG A 37 33.40 18.38 -11.01
N ASP A 38 33.24 17.07 -11.01
CA ASP A 38 33.32 16.30 -9.76
C ASP A 38 34.79 16.07 -9.38
N PHE A 39 35.12 16.23 -8.10
CA PHE A 39 36.48 16.06 -7.59
C PHE A 39 36.82 14.56 -7.53
N GLY A 40 37.74 14.10 -8.39
CA GLY A 40 38.28 12.72 -8.35
C GLY A 40 37.82 11.76 -9.46
N SER A 41 37.15 12.22 -10.53
CA SER A 41 36.80 11.38 -11.68
C SER A 41 37.90 11.31 -12.75
N GLU A 42 38.15 10.13 -13.33
CA GLU A 42 39.19 9.91 -14.34
C GLU A 42 38.78 10.31 -15.78
N SER A 43 37.47 10.48 -16.07
CA SER A 43 36.99 10.90 -17.41
C SER A 43 35.60 11.60 -17.41
N ALA A 44 35.33 12.38 -18.45
CA ALA A 44 34.05 13.09 -18.65
C ALA A 44 32.85 12.14 -18.92
N LEU A 45 33.08 10.99 -19.56
CA LEU A 45 32.04 9.99 -19.82
C LEU A 45 31.49 9.36 -18.52
N GLN A 46 32.37 9.13 -17.55
CA GLN A 46 31.98 8.57 -16.25
C GLN A 46 31.10 9.55 -15.46
N GLN A 47 31.35 10.86 -15.56
CA GLN A 47 30.55 11.90 -14.91
C GLN A 47 29.11 11.94 -15.44
N VAL A 48 28.95 11.86 -16.78
CA VAL A 48 27.62 11.84 -17.42
C VAL A 48 26.82 10.63 -16.97
N GLN A 49 27.45 9.44 -16.92
CA GLN A 49 26.78 8.22 -16.48
C GLN A 49 26.33 8.30 -15.01
N THR A 50 27.17 8.87 -14.13
CA THR A 50 26.80 9.08 -12.72
C THR A 50 25.62 10.03 -12.56
N GLU A 51 25.59 11.15 -13.29
CA GLU A 51 24.50 12.12 -13.20
C GLU A 51 23.18 11.56 -13.75
N VAL A 52 23.24 10.84 -14.88
CA VAL A 52 22.08 10.11 -15.43
C VAL A 52 21.56 9.09 -14.42
N ALA A 53 22.43 8.27 -13.83
CA ALA A 53 22.06 7.28 -12.83
C ALA A 53 21.44 7.93 -11.57
N ARG A 54 21.98 9.06 -11.13
CA ARG A 54 21.47 9.83 -9.98
C ARG A 54 20.05 10.33 -10.24
N ARG A 55 19.81 10.95 -11.41
CA ARG A 55 18.48 11.49 -11.79
C ARG A 55 17.46 10.38 -12.01
N LEU A 56 17.85 9.29 -12.67
CA LEU A 56 16.99 8.10 -12.80
C LEU A 56 16.65 7.50 -11.43
N GLY A 57 17.61 7.48 -10.50
CA GLY A 57 17.37 7.07 -9.11
C GLY A 57 16.38 7.98 -8.36
N ASN A 58 16.40 9.29 -8.62
CA ASN A 58 15.39 10.22 -8.08
C ASN A 58 14.00 9.91 -8.64
N LEU A 59 13.88 9.78 -9.96
CA LEU A 59 12.62 9.45 -10.62
C LEU A 59 12.04 8.12 -10.12
N ARG A 60 12.91 7.12 -9.90
CA ARG A 60 12.51 5.82 -9.34
C ARG A 60 11.98 5.95 -7.92
N ARG A 61 12.65 6.70 -7.03
CA ARG A 61 12.16 6.93 -5.66
C ARG A 61 10.78 7.61 -5.65
N ASP A 62 10.56 8.54 -6.56
CA ASP A 62 9.28 9.23 -6.71
C ASP A 62 8.19 8.30 -7.28
N ALA A 63 8.56 7.40 -8.19
CA ALA A 63 7.67 6.32 -8.65
C ALA A 63 7.33 5.33 -7.52
N GLU A 64 8.30 4.94 -6.69
CA GLU A 64 8.09 4.09 -5.51
C GLU A 64 7.12 4.74 -4.51
N ALA A 65 7.23 6.05 -4.26
CA ALA A 65 6.25 6.78 -3.45
C ALA A 65 4.84 6.75 -4.07
N THR A 66 4.74 6.80 -5.40
CA THR A 66 3.46 6.68 -6.11
C THR A 66 2.87 5.27 -5.98
N PHE A 67 3.70 4.23 -6.03
CA PHE A 67 3.25 2.86 -5.79
C PHE A 67 2.76 2.66 -4.37
N GLU A 68 3.50 3.14 -3.37
CA GLU A 68 3.06 3.10 -1.97
C GLU A 68 1.73 3.82 -1.75
N TYR A 69 1.52 4.97 -2.40
CA TYR A 69 0.23 5.65 -2.40
C TYR A 69 -0.90 4.74 -2.91
N HIS A 70 -0.68 4.03 -4.01
CA HIS A 70 -1.68 3.13 -4.56
C HIS A 70 -1.93 1.91 -3.68
N LEU A 71 -0.88 1.33 -3.09
CA LEU A 71 -1.01 0.20 -2.15
C LEU A 71 -1.79 0.61 -0.90
N LEU A 72 -1.48 1.78 -0.33
CA LEU A 72 -2.18 2.30 0.84
C LEU A 72 -3.67 2.57 0.57
N ASN A 73 -4.02 3.02 -0.63
CA ASN A 73 -5.43 3.16 -1.01
C ASN A 73 -6.06 1.80 -1.34
N GLY A 74 -5.29 0.87 -1.90
CA GLY A 74 -5.74 -0.50 -2.20
C GLY A 74 -6.19 -1.27 -0.95
N ILE A 75 -5.48 -1.12 0.17
CA ILE A 75 -5.92 -1.69 1.48
C ILE A 75 -7.17 -1.01 2.05
N GLN A 76 -7.59 0.13 1.49
CA GLN A 76 -8.86 0.79 1.79
C GLN A 76 -9.94 0.45 0.75
N GLY A 77 -9.66 -0.42 -0.23
CA GLY A 77 -10.59 -0.78 -1.30
C GLY A 77 -10.81 0.31 -2.35
N LEU A 78 -9.86 1.25 -2.45
CA LEU A 78 -9.94 2.40 -3.35
C LEU A 78 -8.71 2.47 -4.27
N VAL A 79 -8.91 2.96 -5.48
CA VAL A 79 -7.81 3.44 -6.34
C VAL A 79 -8.01 4.94 -6.49
N LYS A 80 -7.00 5.73 -6.14
CA LYS A 80 -7.04 7.19 -6.24
C LYS A 80 -5.97 7.69 -7.20
N ASP A 81 -6.25 8.81 -7.85
CA ASP A 81 -5.27 9.47 -8.69
C ASP A 81 -4.27 10.22 -7.77
N PRO A 82 -2.96 9.93 -7.84
CA PRO A 82 -1.94 10.60 -7.03
C PRO A 82 -1.79 12.10 -7.36
N LYS A 83 -2.32 12.58 -8.49
CA LYS A 83 -2.21 13.98 -8.90
C LYS A 83 -3.18 14.90 -8.15
N ASP A 84 -4.43 14.47 -7.98
CA ASP A 84 -5.50 15.29 -7.39
C ASP A 84 -6.22 14.61 -6.20
N GLY A 85 -5.92 13.34 -5.92
CA GLY A 85 -6.54 12.56 -4.87
C GLY A 85 -7.96 12.06 -5.19
N ALA A 86 -8.44 12.25 -6.42
CA ALA A 86 -9.76 11.81 -6.82
C ALA A 86 -9.85 10.28 -6.84
N THR A 87 -10.98 9.73 -6.39
CA THR A 87 -11.24 8.29 -6.48
C THR A 87 -11.47 7.90 -7.94
N VAL A 88 -10.59 7.08 -8.48
CA VAL A 88 -10.66 6.51 -9.83
C VAL A 88 -11.53 5.26 -9.83
N VAL A 89 -11.32 4.37 -8.84
CA VAL A 89 -12.11 3.14 -8.67
C VAL A 89 -12.47 2.99 -7.21
N ASN A 90 -13.73 2.68 -6.93
CA ASN A 90 -14.18 2.26 -5.61
C ASN A 90 -14.69 0.82 -5.68
N TYR A 91 -13.91 -0.12 -5.15
CA TYR A 91 -14.24 -1.55 -5.25
C TYR A 91 -15.51 -1.93 -4.50
N PHE A 92 -15.90 -1.18 -3.46
CA PHE A 92 -17.17 -1.39 -2.76
C PHE A 92 -18.37 -1.07 -3.66
N THR A 93 -18.32 0.08 -4.35
CA THR A 93 -19.37 0.48 -5.29
C THR A 93 -19.42 -0.47 -6.48
N GLU A 94 -18.26 -0.80 -7.04
CA GLU A 94 -18.16 -1.73 -8.15
C GLU A 94 -18.79 -3.07 -7.76
N PHE A 95 -18.26 -3.76 -6.75
CA PHE A 95 -18.78 -5.07 -6.35
C PHE A 95 -20.14 -5.04 -5.64
N ALA A 96 -20.78 -3.87 -5.50
CA ALA A 96 -22.04 -3.69 -4.79
C ALA A 96 -22.00 -4.24 -3.35
N ILE A 97 -20.87 -4.02 -2.68
CA ILE A 97 -20.60 -4.43 -1.30
C ILE A 97 -20.72 -3.19 -0.41
N THR A 98 -21.53 -3.29 0.65
CA THR A 98 -21.57 -2.25 1.68
C THR A 98 -20.29 -2.32 2.52
N PRO A 99 -19.53 -1.23 2.67
CA PRO A 99 -18.36 -1.20 3.54
C PRO A 99 -18.73 -1.57 4.98
N ALA A 100 -17.86 -2.31 5.66
CA ALA A 100 -18.00 -2.57 7.09
C ALA A 100 -17.96 -1.24 7.87
N THR A 101 -18.77 -1.15 8.91
CA THR A 101 -18.78 0.03 9.78
C THR A 101 -17.42 0.20 10.45
N GLU A 102 -16.96 1.44 10.53
CA GLU A 102 -15.73 1.77 11.24
C GLU A 102 -15.83 1.31 12.71
N VAL A 103 -14.78 0.61 13.16
CA VAL A 103 -14.70 0.08 14.53
C VAL A 103 -14.07 1.12 15.44
N ASP A 104 -14.79 1.47 16.47
CA ASP A 104 -14.28 2.27 17.58
C ASP A 104 -13.41 1.38 18.48
N PHE A 105 -12.16 1.78 18.74
CA PHE A 105 -11.27 1.05 19.66
C PHE A 105 -11.27 1.61 21.08
N ASP A 106 -11.89 2.76 21.36
CA ASP A 106 -12.04 3.38 22.68
C ASP A 106 -10.69 3.47 23.44
N LEU A 107 -9.63 3.86 22.74
CA LEU A 107 -8.26 3.93 23.26
C LEU A 107 -8.03 5.14 24.16
N ASP A 108 -8.88 6.16 24.08
CA ASP A 108 -8.84 7.36 24.91
C ASP A 108 -9.61 7.21 26.24
N ASN A 109 -10.24 6.05 26.45
CA ASN A 109 -10.90 5.72 27.71
C ASN A 109 -9.90 5.69 28.87
N ALA A 110 -10.12 6.56 29.86
CA ALA A 110 -9.26 6.65 31.04
C ALA A 110 -9.39 5.45 32.00
N SER A 111 -10.44 4.64 31.88
CA SER A 111 -10.71 3.49 32.76
C SER A 111 -11.35 2.32 31.99
N PRO A 112 -10.62 1.72 31.04
CA PRO A 112 -11.14 0.61 30.25
C PRO A 112 -11.34 -0.63 31.16
N ALA A 113 -12.43 -1.36 30.92
CA ALA A 113 -12.66 -2.63 31.60
C ALA A 113 -11.58 -3.64 31.19
N SER A 114 -11.15 -4.47 32.14
CA SER A 114 -10.13 -5.50 31.87
C SER A 114 -10.57 -6.46 30.76
N GLY A 115 -9.75 -6.60 29.72
CA GLY A 115 -10.00 -7.43 28.55
C GLY A 115 -10.86 -6.77 27.48
N ALA A 116 -11.21 -5.48 27.62
CA ALA A 116 -12.03 -4.78 26.63
C ALA A 116 -11.31 -4.69 25.28
N LEU A 117 -10.01 -4.33 25.28
CA LEU A 117 -9.23 -4.24 24.05
C LEU A 117 -9.06 -5.61 23.40
N ARG A 118 -8.75 -6.65 24.19
CA ARG A 118 -8.66 -8.02 23.67
C ARG A 118 -9.97 -8.51 23.04
N LYS A 119 -11.11 -8.23 23.68
CA LYS A 119 -12.43 -8.58 23.11
C LYS A 119 -12.71 -7.86 21.80
N ARG A 120 -12.32 -6.58 21.68
CA ARG A 120 -12.45 -5.83 20.42
C ARG A 120 -11.59 -6.43 19.31
N CYS A 121 -10.33 -6.78 19.60
CA CYS A 121 -9.46 -7.45 18.63
C CYS A 121 -10.05 -8.79 18.17
N GLN A 122 -10.55 -9.60 19.11
CA GLN A 122 -11.17 -10.89 18.79
C GLN A 122 -12.42 -10.72 17.92
N ALA A 123 -13.32 -9.80 18.29
CA ALA A 123 -14.53 -9.52 17.50
C ALA A 123 -14.19 -9.06 16.08
N LEU A 124 -13.11 -8.28 15.92
CA LEU A 124 -12.64 -7.85 14.60
C LEU A 124 -12.16 -9.04 13.75
N ILE A 125 -11.40 -9.97 14.35
CA ILE A 125 -10.93 -11.17 13.65
C ILE A 125 -12.13 -12.05 13.24
N GLU A 126 -13.06 -12.30 14.16
CA GLU A 126 -14.27 -13.10 13.91
C GLU A 126 -15.13 -12.50 12.78
N ASP A 127 -15.26 -11.17 12.75
CA ASP A 127 -16.01 -10.46 11.71
C ASP A 127 -15.30 -10.53 10.34
N VAL A 128 -13.97 -10.43 10.31
CA VAL A 128 -13.18 -10.64 9.08
C VAL A 128 -13.30 -12.10 8.61
N GLU A 129 -13.19 -13.07 9.50
CA GLU A 129 -13.37 -14.50 9.23
C GLU A 129 -14.75 -14.79 8.63
N ALA A 130 -15.81 -14.21 9.21
CA ALA A 130 -17.17 -14.33 8.69
C ALA A 130 -17.28 -13.76 7.26
N SER A 131 -16.67 -12.61 7.00
CA SER A 131 -16.68 -11.98 5.67
C SER A 131 -15.85 -12.72 4.62
N MET A 132 -14.89 -13.56 5.03
CA MET A 132 -14.09 -14.39 4.13
C MET A 132 -14.77 -15.71 3.73
N GLY A 133 -15.82 -16.14 4.42
CA GLY A 133 -16.69 -17.24 3.98
C GLY A 133 -15.98 -18.59 3.78
N GLY A 134 -14.91 -18.88 4.53
CA GLY A 134 -14.20 -20.18 4.49
C GLY A 134 -13.02 -20.28 3.52
N LEU A 135 -12.59 -19.18 2.89
CA LEU A 135 -11.39 -19.13 2.03
C LEU A 135 -10.07 -19.22 2.80
N ALA A 136 -10.07 -18.97 4.11
CA ALA A 136 -8.89 -19.14 4.93
C ALA A 136 -8.68 -20.63 5.23
N THR A 137 -7.66 -21.21 4.63
CA THR A 137 -7.17 -22.57 4.95
C THR A 137 -6.35 -22.61 6.26
N GLY A 138 -6.59 -21.67 7.18
CA GLY A 138 -5.86 -21.52 8.44
C GLY A 138 -6.32 -20.29 9.26
N ALA A 139 -5.62 -20.02 10.36
CA ALA A 139 -5.87 -18.84 11.19
C ALA A 139 -5.58 -17.55 10.42
N VAL A 140 -6.55 -16.64 10.39
CA VAL A 140 -6.44 -15.36 9.67
C VAL A 140 -5.45 -14.47 10.40
N GLN A 141 -4.35 -14.13 9.73
CA GLN A 141 -3.42 -13.13 10.25
C GLN A 141 -3.90 -11.76 9.81
N LEU A 142 -4.26 -10.90 10.77
CA LEU A 142 -4.69 -9.55 10.48
C LEU A 142 -3.53 -8.58 10.74
N ARG A 143 -3.21 -7.74 9.75
CA ARG A 143 -2.29 -6.61 9.93
C ARG A 143 -3.08 -5.31 9.94
N ALA A 144 -2.63 -4.36 10.76
CA ALA A 144 -3.19 -3.04 10.88
C ALA A 144 -2.12 -1.98 10.60
N GLU A 145 -2.36 -1.12 9.62
CA GLU A 145 -1.55 0.09 9.39
C GLU A 145 -2.18 1.25 10.16
N CYS A 146 -1.45 1.75 11.16
CA CYS A 146 -1.96 2.66 12.17
C CYS A 146 -1.40 4.07 12.01
N GLY A 147 -2.25 5.06 12.26
CA GLY A 147 -1.85 6.45 12.47
C GLY A 147 -1.01 6.62 13.73
N SER A 148 -0.32 7.75 13.83
CA SER A 148 0.62 8.04 14.91
C SER A 148 -0.03 8.12 16.29
N ALA A 149 -1.22 8.73 16.41
CA ALA A 149 -1.93 8.88 17.69
C ALA A 149 -2.60 7.56 18.12
N PHE A 150 -3.22 6.85 17.17
CA PHE A 150 -3.78 5.52 17.41
C PHE A 150 -2.72 4.56 17.96
N PHE A 151 -1.54 4.50 17.32
CA PHE A 151 -0.45 3.62 17.74
C PHE A 151 0.13 4.02 19.10
N ALA A 152 0.27 5.32 19.38
CA ALA A 152 0.77 5.80 20.65
C ALA A 152 -0.13 5.38 21.83
N ASP A 153 -1.44 5.55 21.68
CA ASP A 153 -2.40 5.19 22.73
C ASP A 153 -2.56 3.66 22.85
N LEU A 154 -2.47 2.93 21.74
CA LEU A 154 -2.44 1.46 21.75
C LEU A 154 -1.27 0.93 22.59
N VAL A 155 -0.06 1.44 22.35
CA VAL A 155 1.15 1.05 23.11
C VAL A 155 1.08 1.51 24.57
N ALA A 156 0.42 2.64 24.85
CA ALA A 156 0.22 3.15 26.20
C ALA A 156 -0.88 2.39 26.99
N HIS A 157 -1.78 1.69 26.30
CA HIS A 157 -2.91 1.00 26.91
C HIS A 157 -2.45 -0.06 27.93
N LYS A 158 -3.13 -0.10 29.08
CA LYS A 158 -2.75 -0.95 30.23
C LYS A 158 -2.60 -2.42 29.85
N GLU A 159 -3.54 -2.98 29.10
CA GLU A 159 -3.49 -4.40 28.68
C GLU A 159 -2.29 -4.72 27.78
N VAL A 160 -1.90 -3.79 26.90
CA VAL A 160 -0.75 -3.96 26.00
C VAL A 160 0.52 -3.89 26.83
N ARG A 161 0.67 -2.86 27.67
CA ARG A 161 1.82 -2.72 28.56
C ARG A 161 2.01 -3.92 29.49
N GLU A 162 0.95 -4.42 30.11
CA GLU A 162 1.02 -5.61 30.96
C GLU A 162 1.45 -6.86 30.18
N THR A 163 0.96 -7.03 28.96
CA THR A 163 1.38 -8.16 28.09
C THR A 163 2.87 -8.09 27.75
N TYR A 164 3.37 -6.90 27.42
CA TYR A 164 4.78 -6.66 27.06
C TYR A 164 5.73 -6.69 28.27
N LEU A 165 5.29 -6.26 29.45
CA LEU A 165 6.09 -6.34 30.68
C LEU A 165 6.28 -7.78 31.16
N ASN A 166 5.29 -8.65 30.91
CA ASN A 166 5.32 -10.05 31.33
C ASN A 166 5.98 -10.99 30.31
N THR A 167 6.36 -10.49 29.12
CA THR A 167 7.11 -11.26 28.12
C THR A 167 8.60 -10.92 28.21
N ALA A 168 9.48 -11.92 28.04
CA ALA A 168 10.94 -11.75 28.09
C ALA A 168 11.53 -10.84 26.99
N ALA A 169 10.69 -10.24 26.14
CA ALA A 169 11.02 -9.28 25.08
C ALA A 169 11.21 -7.83 25.59
N ALA A 170 11.24 -7.60 26.91
CA ALA A 170 11.50 -6.29 27.52
C ALA A 170 12.90 -5.70 27.21
N ALA A 171 13.77 -6.44 26.52
CA ALA A 171 15.09 -5.97 26.11
C ALA A 171 15.04 -4.98 24.93
N ASP A 172 14.04 -5.06 24.04
CA ASP A 172 13.97 -4.26 22.80
C ASP A 172 13.27 -2.90 22.96
N LEU A 173 12.48 -2.70 24.02
CA LEU A 173 11.82 -1.42 24.31
C LEU A 173 12.79 -0.28 24.72
N ARG A 174 14.10 -0.56 24.83
CA ARG A 174 15.14 0.46 25.09
C ARG A 174 15.83 0.99 23.85
N SER A 175 15.62 0.39 22.67
CA SER A 175 16.28 0.78 21.43
C SER A 175 15.26 0.99 20.31
N ARG A 176 14.80 2.25 20.16
CA ARG A 176 13.68 2.68 19.29
C ARG A 176 12.39 1.88 19.57
N VAL A 177 11.29 2.58 19.90
CA VAL A 177 9.97 1.95 19.96
C VAL A 177 9.79 1.17 18.66
N ALA A 178 9.63 -0.16 18.78
CA ALA A 178 9.37 -1.00 17.61
C ALA A 178 8.17 -0.38 16.89
N ASP A 179 8.33 -0.09 15.59
CA ASP A 179 7.23 0.45 14.77
C ASP A 179 6.12 -0.61 14.56
N GLU A 180 6.22 -1.77 15.20
CA GLU A 180 5.27 -2.87 15.14
C GLU A 180 5.07 -3.51 16.52
N VAL A 181 3.81 -3.77 16.87
CA VAL A 181 3.37 -4.37 18.13
C VAL A 181 2.33 -5.45 17.79
N SER A 182 2.44 -6.64 18.37
CA SER A 182 1.46 -7.72 18.17
C SER A 182 0.61 -7.87 19.41
N PHE A 183 -0.71 -7.78 19.27
CA PHE A 183 -1.65 -7.91 20.38
C PHE A 183 -2.98 -8.50 19.91
N GLY A 184 -3.52 -9.46 20.68
CA GLY A 184 -4.84 -10.02 20.41
C GLY A 184 -4.98 -10.73 19.05
N GLY A 185 -3.88 -11.25 18.50
CA GLY A 185 -3.87 -11.91 17.18
C GLY A 185 -3.73 -10.95 15.99
N ILE A 186 -3.50 -9.66 16.24
CA ILE A 186 -3.35 -8.63 15.22
C ILE A 186 -1.94 -8.04 15.32
N SER A 187 -1.28 -7.86 14.17
CA SER A 187 -0.01 -7.13 14.07
C SER A 187 -0.29 -5.68 13.71
N PHE A 188 -0.07 -4.77 14.67
CA PHE A 188 -0.25 -3.34 14.48
C PHE A 188 1.09 -2.71 14.13
N ARG A 189 1.14 -2.01 13.00
CA ARG A 189 2.32 -1.28 12.55
C ARG A 189 2.01 0.21 12.46
N ARG A 190 2.94 1.03 12.93
CA ARG A 190 2.88 2.49 12.74
C ARG A 190 3.26 2.81 11.30
N TYR A 191 2.28 3.25 10.50
CA TYR A 191 2.54 3.65 9.14
C TYR A 191 3.30 4.98 9.11
N ARG A 192 4.56 4.94 8.69
CA ARG A 192 5.37 6.14 8.46
C ARG A 192 5.06 6.67 7.07
N GLY A 193 3.94 7.37 6.96
CA GLY A 193 3.58 8.10 5.75
C GLY A 193 4.57 9.23 5.43
N ASN A 194 4.35 9.87 4.30
CA ASN A 194 5.04 11.11 3.95
C ASN A 194 4.08 12.31 4.12
N ALA A 195 4.55 13.52 3.79
CA ALA A 195 3.71 14.72 3.90
C ALA A 195 2.52 14.74 2.92
N ALA A 196 2.54 13.93 1.86
CA ALA A 196 1.52 13.88 0.83
C ALA A 196 0.47 12.78 1.08
N PHE A 197 0.85 11.68 1.73
CA PHE A 197 -0.03 10.55 2.00
C PHE A 197 0.39 9.77 3.26
N GLY A 198 -0.61 9.27 3.97
CA GLY A 198 -0.44 8.46 5.16
C GLY A 198 -1.77 8.06 5.77
N VAL A 199 -1.71 7.24 6.80
CA VAL A 199 -2.88 6.92 7.63
C VAL A 199 -3.17 8.12 8.54
N PRO A 200 -4.42 8.63 8.60
CA PRO A 200 -4.77 9.71 9.51
C PRO A 200 -4.41 9.36 10.96
N ALA A 201 -3.99 10.35 11.76
CA ALA A 201 -3.39 10.11 13.07
C ALA A 201 -4.25 9.25 14.01
N ASP A 202 -5.56 9.43 13.99
CA ASP A 202 -6.53 8.74 14.85
C ASP A 202 -7.16 7.50 14.21
N LYS A 203 -6.66 7.04 13.05
CA LYS A 203 -7.24 5.93 12.29
C LYS A 203 -6.29 4.73 12.20
N ALA A 204 -6.88 3.57 11.92
CA ALA A 204 -6.15 2.37 11.53
C ALA A 204 -6.91 1.64 10.41
N TYR A 205 -6.18 1.04 9.48
CA TYR A 205 -6.74 0.20 8.41
C TYR A 205 -6.27 -1.23 8.59
N PHE A 206 -7.20 -2.18 8.57
CA PHE A 206 -6.93 -3.60 8.78
C PHE A 206 -7.21 -4.37 7.52
N TYR A 207 -6.30 -5.30 7.23
CA TYR A 207 -6.42 -6.21 6.12
C TYR A 207 -5.82 -7.57 6.50
N PRO A 208 -6.38 -8.69 6.00
CA PRO A 208 -5.82 -10.00 6.24
C PRO A 208 -4.59 -10.23 5.34
N GLU A 209 -3.59 -10.89 5.88
CA GLU A 209 -2.37 -11.31 5.20
C GLU A 209 -2.40 -12.82 4.91
N GLY A 210 -1.64 -13.25 3.90
CA GLY A 210 -1.51 -14.67 3.55
C GLY A 210 -2.73 -15.26 2.83
N VAL A 211 -3.66 -14.41 2.38
CA VAL A 211 -4.81 -14.83 1.55
C VAL A 211 -4.44 -14.67 0.07
N ASP A 212 -4.33 -15.79 -0.63
CA ASP A 212 -4.01 -15.80 -2.06
C ASP A 212 -5.13 -15.15 -2.89
N GLY A 213 -4.73 -14.36 -3.89
CA GLY A 213 -5.64 -13.62 -4.76
C GLY A 213 -6.48 -12.53 -4.09
N LEU A 214 -6.20 -12.14 -2.82
CA LEU A 214 -6.92 -11.04 -2.17
C LEU A 214 -6.48 -9.68 -2.71
N PHE A 215 -5.16 -9.46 -2.73
CA PHE A 215 -4.54 -8.25 -3.27
C PHE A 215 -3.67 -8.65 -4.45
N GLU A 216 -3.96 -8.06 -5.61
CA GLU A 216 -3.19 -8.25 -6.83
C GLU A 216 -2.90 -6.90 -7.45
N ILE A 217 -1.82 -6.81 -8.22
CA ILE A 217 -1.50 -5.62 -8.99
C ILE A 217 -1.39 -6.04 -10.44
N TYR A 218 -2.31 -5.53 -11.24
CA TYR A 218 -2.27 -5.69 -12.68
C TYR A 218 -1.53 -4.51 -13.30
N TYR A 219 -0.70 -4.78 -14.31
CA TYR A 219 0.01 -3.73 -15.04
C TYR A 219 -0.47 -3.70 -16.49
N ALA A 220 -0.79 -2.51 -16.98
CA ALA A 220 -1.03 -2.28 -18.39
C ALA A 220 0.30 -1.99 -19.12
N PRO A 221 0.42 -2.34 -20.41
CA PRO A 221 1.56 -1.93 -21.21
C PRO A 221 1.66 -0.40 -21.30
N ALA A 222 2.86 0.09 -21.55
CA ALA A 222 3.07 1.50 -21.83
C ALA A 222 2.43 1.93 -23.16
N ASP A 223 2.08 3.22 -23.28
CA ASP A 223 1.52 3.80 -24.51
C ASP A 223 2.64 4.17 -25.50
N THR A 224 3.51 3.21 -25.81
CA THR A 224 4.57 3.36 -26.81
C THR A 224 4.45 2.27 -27.85
N PHE A 225 4.74 2.59 -29.12
CA PHE A 225 4.65 1.62 -30.22
C PHE A 225 5.44 0.32 -29.96
N GLU A 226 6.54 0.41 -29.19
CA GLU A 226 7.34 -0.75 -28.79
C GLU A 226 6.60 -1.72 -27.86
N THR A 227 5.69 -1.20 -27.03
CA THR A 227 4.99 -1.95 -25.98
C THR A 227 3.52 -2.23 -26.32
N VAL A 228 3.04 -1.78 -27.47
CA VAL A 228 1.69 -2.09 -27.95
C VAL A 228 1.51 -3.60 -28.05
N ASN A 229 0.42 -4.13 -27.48
CA ASN A 229 0.10 -5.57 -27.43
C ASN A 229 1.12 -6.45 -26.68
N THR A 230 1.93 -5.87 -25.81
CA THR A 230 2.84 -6.61 -24.92
C THR A 230 2.27 -6.71 -23.50
N LEU A 231 2.85 -7.60 -22.69
CA LEU A 231 2.55 -7.67 -21.26
C LEU A 231 3.01 -6.39 -20.56
N GLY A 232 2.17 -5.87 -19.66
CA GLY A 232 2.52 -4.73 -18.81
C GLY A 232 3.68 -5.07 -17.88
N LEU A 233 4.65 -4.16 -17.79
CA LEU A 233 5.75 -4.24 -16.84
C LEU A 233 5.48 -3.29 -15.67
N PRO A 234 6.03 -3.59 -14.47
CA PRO A 234 5.90 -2.72 -13.31
C PRO A 234 6.48 -1.32 -13.54
N LEU A 235 7.54 -1.20 -14.35
CA LEU A 235 8.22 0.05 -14.60
C LEU A 235 8.87 0.02 -15.97
N TYR A 236 8.64 1.07 -16.76
CA TYR A 236 9.37 1.34 -17.99
C TYR A 236 10.27 2.55 -17.75
N ALA A 237 11.55 2.44 -18.09
CA ALA A 237 12.50 3.53 -18.02
C ALA A 237 13.09 3.78 -19.42
N ARG A 238 13.14 5.04 -19.84
CA ARG A 238 13.63 5.44 -21.17
C ARG A 238 14.55 6.65 -21.08
N ALA A 239 15.55 6.67 -21.95
CA ALA A 239 16.35 7.86 -22.23
C ALA A 239 16.07 8.29 -23.67
N ILE A 240 15.49 9.47 -23.85
CA ILE A 240 15.12 10.03 -25.14
C ILE A 240 16.09 11.16 -25.46
N PRO A 241 17.03 10.97 -26.40
CA PRO A 241 17.92 12.04 -26.83
C PRO A 241 17.17 13.08 -27.66
N ASP A 242 17.63 14.33 -27.62
CA ASP A 242 17.19 15.38 -28.52
C ASP A 242 17.59 15.05 -29.96
N ARG A 243 16.61 14.82 -30.84
CA ARG A 243 16.85 14.48 -32.24
C ARG A 243 17.07 15.71 -33.14
N GLU A 244 16.77 16.91 -32.65
CA GLU A 244 16.83 18.13 -33.46
C GLU A 244 18.11 18.92 -33.21
N ARG A 245 18.51 19.11 -31.95
CA ARG A 245 19.64 19.98 -31.60
C ARG A 245 20.74 19.29 -30.78
N ASP A 246 20.51 18.07 -30.33
CA ASP A 246 21.44 17.33 -29.45
C ASP A 246 21.79 18.11 -28.17
N GLU A 247 20.86 18.95 -27.68
CA GLU A 247 21.09 19.85 -26.54
C GLU A 247 20.72 19.22 -25.20
N TRP A 248 19.92 18.15 -25.22
CA TRP A 248 19.40 17.52 -24.01
C TRP A 248 19.13 16.02 -24.18
N VAL A 249 19.07 15.32 -23.04
CA VAL A 249 18.56 13.97 -22.93
C VAL A 249 17.45 13.96 -21.89
N ARG A 250 16.29 13.42 -22.25
CA ARG A 250 15.15 13.28 -21.34
C ARG A 250 15.10 11.88 -20.78
N LEU A 251 15.05 11.78 -19.47
CA LEU A 251 14.79 10.55 -18.76
C LEU A 251 13.30 10.48 -18.46
N GLU A 252 12.66 9.38 -18.85
CA GLU A 252 11.25 9.13 -18.58
C GLU A 252 11.09 7.82 -17.82
N ILE A 253 10.21 7.84 -16.83
CA ILE A 253 9.72 6.64 -16.16
C ILE A 253 8.20 6.58 -16.33
N GLU A 254 7.70 5.42 -16.74
CA GLU A 254 6.28 5.15 -16.91
C GLU A 254 5.88 3.88 -16.15
N SER A 255 4.72 3.93 -15.49
CA SER A 255 4.07 2.75 -14.93
C SER A 255 2.56 2.92 -14.95
N ASN A 256 1.86 1.81 -15.20
CA ASN A 256 0.40 1.77 -15.34
C ASN A 256 -0.18 0.67 -14.42
N PRO A 257 -0.06 0.80 -13.08
CA PRO A 257 -0.55 -0.17 -12.12
C PRO A 257 -2.06 -0.04 -11.88
N LEU A 258 -2.70 -1.17 -11.59
CA LEU A 258 -4.05 -1.27 -11.07
C LEU A 258 -4.02 -2.25 -9.88
N PRO A 259 -3.85 -1.74 -8.65
CA PRO A 259 -3.98 -2.56 -7.46
C PRO A 259 -5.45 -2.87 -7.22
N ILE A 260 -5.78 -4.14 -7.14
CA ILE A 260 -7.14 -4.62 -6.90
C ILE A 260 -7.21 -5.37 -5.57
N CYS A 261 -8.25 -5.06 -4.81
CA CYS A 261 -8.71 -5.90 -3.71
C CYS A 261 -9.91 -6.68 -4.20
N THR A 262 -9.77 -8.00 -4.39
CA THR A 262 -10.84 -8.83 -4.98
C THR A 262 -12.04 -9.01 -4.06
N ARG A 263 -11.86 -8.81 -2.75
CA ARG A 263 -12.91 -8.91 -1.73
C ARG A 263 -12.80 -7.75 -0.74
N PRO A 264 -13.25 -6.54 -1.09
CA PRO A 264 -13.13 -5.37 -0.22
C PRO A 264 -13.94 -5.52 1.08
N GLN A 265 -14.89 -6.45 1.14
CA GLN A 265 -15.65 -6.79 2.35
C GLN A 265 -14.81 -7.27 3.54
N VAL A 266 -13.55 -7.67 3.34
CA VAL A 266 -12.66 -8.14 4.42
C VAL A 266 -11.86 -7.00 5.05
N LEU A 267 -11.89 -5.82 4.42
CA LEU A 267 -11.17 -4.65 4.88
C LEU A 267 -11.93 -4.03 6.06
N ARG A 268 -11.20 -3.59 7.08
CA ARG A 268 -11.78 -2.87 8.22
C ARG A 268 -11.08 -1.55 8.41
N SER A 269 -11.83 -0.57 8.91
CA SER A 269 -11.27 0.68 9.42
C SER A 269 -11.57 0.78 10.90
N ALA A 270 -10.65 1.39 11.64
CA ALA A 270 -10.91 1.76 13.02
C ALA A 270 -10.54 3.20 13.29
N ARG A 271 -11.12 3.70 14.37
CA ARG A 271 -10.79 4.99 14.97
C ARG A 271 -10.36 4.81 16.42
N ARG A 272 -9.56 5.76 16.88
CA ARG A 272 -8.99 5.82 18.23
C ARG A 272 -10.05 5.95 19.32
N THR A 273 -11.05 6.82 19.12
CA THR A 273 -12.10 7.20 20.08
C THR A 273 -13.34 6.36 20.00
#